data_AF-A0AAN7VP64-F1
#
_entry.id   AF-A0AAN7VP64-F1
#
_cell.length_a   1.000
_cell.length_b   1.000
_cell.length_c   1.000
_cell.angle_alpha   90.00
_cell.angle_beta   90.00
_cell.angle_gamma   90.00
#
_symmetry.space_group_name_H-M   'P 1'
#
loop_
_entity.id
_entity.type
_entity.pdbx_description
1 polymer ?
#
loop_
_entity_poly.entity_id
_entity_poly.type
_entity_poly.pdbx_seq_one_letter_code
_entity_poly.pdbx_strand_id
1 'polypeptide(L)'
;MKTMFFGIAGFPGVIGCIDGTHIPIKNPGGQNAEVYRNCKGWMSLNVQVVAGPRSEILDIVIRWPGSAHDSRIFNSSSVCMRLQRGDLPGIFLGDSAYAQTRHVLTPLLNPRTRPENRYNSSQISTRNVVERTFGIWKSRFRCLTHKSQYNIRSTTRIIAASAVLHNMAINRGEQHIPHQMANNVVPNPPAPVHMPGNAIRAAFIMRHFAD
;
A
#
# COMPACT_ATOMS: atom_id res chain seq x y z
N MET A 1 2.84 -8.78 -15.94
CA MET A 1 2.44 -8.26 -14.61
C MET A 1 1.50 -9.20 -13.87
N LYS A 2 0.29 -9.47 -14.38
CA LYS A 2 -0.67 -10.41 -13.75
C LYS A 2 -0.09 -11.82 -13.52
N THR A 3 0.63 -12.36 -14.49
CA THR A 3 1.33 -13.65 -14.38
C THR A 3 2.40 -13.66 -13.30
N MET A 4 3.18 -12.58 -13.17
CA MET A 4 4.20 -12.45 -12.13
C MET A 4 3.57 -12.41 -10.74
N PHE A 5 2.47 -11.67 -10.54
CA PHE A 5 1.75 -11.70 -9.26
C PHE A 5 1.15 -13.08 -8.96
N PHE A 6 0.55 -13.72 -9.98
CA PHE A 6 0.00 -15.06 -9.83
C PHE A 6 1.09 -16.06 -9.38
N GLY A 7 2.32 -15.93 -9.88
CA GLY A 7 3.45 -16.77 -9.47
C GLY A 7 3.89 -16.61 -8.01
N ILE A 8 3.44 -15.59 -7.28
CA ILE A 8 3.84 -15.38 -5.88
C ILE A 8 3.09 -16.33 -4.94
N ALA A 9 1.76 -16.35 -5.04
CA ALA A 9 0.92 -17.18 -4.17
C ALA A 9 -0.41 -17.62 -4.83
N GLY A 10 -0.48 -17.62 -6.16
CA GLY A 10 -1.66 -18.07 -6.91
C GLY A 10 -2.84 -17.11 -6.92
N PHE A 11 -2.66 -15.83 -6.55
CA PHE A 11 -3.77 -14.87 -6.53
C PHE A 11 -4.09 -14.36 -7.95
N PRO A 12 -5.29 -14.60 -8.50
CA PRO A 12 -5.57 -14.26 -9.90
C PRO A 12 -5.90 -12.77 -10.10
N GLY A 13 -5.51 -12.22 -11.25
CA GLY A 13 -5.97 -10.90 -11.71
C GLY A 13 -5.30 -9.67 -11.07
N VAL A 14 -4.30 -9.87 -10.19
CA VAL A 14 -3.60 -8.79 -9.50
C VAL A 14 -2.78 -7.93 -10.45
N ILE A 15 -2.94 -6.62 -10.32
CA ILE A 15 -2.18 -5.61 -11.07
C ILE A 15 -1.30 -4.72 -10.17
N GLY A 16 -1.40 -4.87 -8.85
CA GLY A 16 -0.59 -4.13 -7.88
C GLY A 16 -1.00 -4.46 -6.44
N CYS A 17 -0.10 -4.23 -5.50
CA CYS A 17 -0.40 -4.28 -4.06
C CYS A 17 -0.32 -2.86 -3.51
N ILE A 18 -1.36 -2.42 -2.79
CA ILE A 18 -1.51 -1.04 -2.32
C ILE A 18 -1.40 -0.96 -0.80
N ASP A 19 -0.64 0.02 -0.32
CA ASP A 19 -0.52 0.27 1.11
C ASP A 19 -0.05 1.71 1.39
N GLY A 20 -0.29 2.16 2.61
CA GLY A 20 0.18 3.44 3.15
C GLY A 20 1.50 3.29 3.88
N THR A 21 2.34 4.33 3.85
CA THR A 21 3.54 4.40 4.66
C THR A 21 3.77 5.81 5.17
N HIS A 22 4.09 5.93 6.47
CA HIS A 22 4.36 7.23 7.06
C HIS A 22 5.82 7.64 6.88
N ILE A 23 6.03 8.88 6.43
CA ILE A 23 7.35 9.53 6.33
C ILE A 23 7.43 10.63 7.40
N PRO A 24 8.39 10.56 8.34
CA PRO A 24 8.53 11.54 9.42
C PRO A 24 8.84 12.95 8.91
N ILE A 25 8.13 13.95 9.44
CA ILE A 25 8.36 15.36 9.11
C ILE A 25 8.66 16.20 10.35
N LYS A 26 9.31 17.35 10.15
CA LYS A 26 9.32 18.42 11.15
C LYS A 26 7.88 18.87 11.40
N ASN A 27 7.55 19.15 12.67
CA ASN A 27 6.28 19.76 13.02
C ASN A 27 6.12 21.05 12.19
N PRO A 28 5.11 21.14 11.31
CA PRO A 28 4.95 22.30 10.45
C PRO A 28 4.55 23.56 11.23
N GLY A 29 4.11 23.42 12.48
CA GLY A 29 3.61 24.52 13.29
C GLY A 29 2.26 25.04 12.80
N GLY A 30 1.73 26.03 13.52
CA GLY A 30 0.45 26.65 13.20
C GLY A 30 -0.77 25.78 13.52
N GLN A 31 -1.95 26.31 13.20
CA GLN A 31 -3.24 25.77 13.62
C GLN A 31 -3.57 24.39 13.03
N ASN A 32 -2.93 24.05 11.91
CA ASN A 32 -3.14 22.79 11.20
C ASN A 32 -2.04 21.74 11.49
N ALA A 33 -1.14 21.97 12.46
CA ALA A 33 -0.08 21.02 12.77
C ALA A 33 -0.61 19.62 13.13
N GLU A 34 -1.72 19.57 13.88
CA GLU A 34 -2.31 18.32 14.36
C GLU A 34 -2.81 17.40 13.25
N VAL A 35 -3.15 17.93 12.06
CA VAL A 35 -3.56 17.06 10.93
C VAL A 35 -2.40 16.19 10.45
N TYR A 36 -1.15 16.57 10.72
CA TYR A 36 0.01 15.75 10.37
C TYR A 36 0.33 14.67 11.40
N ARG A 37 -0.36 14.65 12.56
CA ARG A 37 -0.18 13.61 13.56
C ARG A 37 -0.84 12.32 13.10
N ASN A 38 -0.07 11.24 13.06
CA ASN A 38 -0.61 9.91 12.75
C ASN A 38 -1.17 9.21 14.00
N CYS A 39 -1.74 8.02 13.79
CA CYS A 39 -2.28 7.17 14.86
C CYS A 39 -1.23 6.75 15.91
N LYS A 40 0.06 6.86 15.60
CA LYS A 40 1.18 6.58 16.51
C LYS A 40 1.67 7.83 17.27
N GLY A 41 0.98 8.96 17.13
CA GLY A 41 1.24 10.18 17.87
C GLY A 41 2.38 11.06 17.33
N TRP A 42 3.00 10.74 16.19
CA TRP A 42 4.08 11.54 15.61
C TRP A 42 3.71 12.18 14.27
N MET A 43 4.42 13.27 13.93
CA MET A 43 4.15 14.09 12.74
C MET A 43 4.71 13.43 11.48
N SER A 44 3.85 13.23 10.48
CA SER A 44 4.20 12.52 9.25
C SER A 44 3.41 13.00 8.04
N LEU A 45 3.91 12.64 6.86
CA LEU A 45 3.10 12.53 5.65
C LEU A 45 2.68 11.07 5.50
N ASN A 46 1.41 10.81 5.19
CA ASN A 46 0.96 9.49 4.79
C ASN A 46 1.13 9.37 3.26
N VAL A 47 1.99 8.45 2.84
CA VAL A 47 2.34 8.19 1.44
C VAL A 47 1.75 6.86 1.02
N GLN A 48 0.83 6.88 0.07
CA GLN A 48 0.30 5.65 -0.53
C GLN A 48 1.17 5.24 -1.71
N VAL A 49 1.44 3.94 -1.83
CA VAL A 49 2.19 3.33 -2.92
C VAL A 49 1.43 2.15 -3.48
N VAL A 50 1.43 2.02 -4.80
CA VAL A 50 1.11 0.77 -5.49
C VAL A 50 2.42 0.09 -5.88
N ALA A 51 2.69 -1.07 -5.30
CA ALA A 51 3.87 -1.87 -5.60
C ALA A 51 3.59 -2.91 -6.70
N GLY A 52 4.57 -3.10 -7.57
CA GLY A 52 4.64 -4.15 -8.58
C GLY A 52 5.35 -5.41 -8.05
N PRO A 53 5.31 -6.52 -8.81
CA PRO A 53 5.75 -7.84 -8.35
C PRO A 53 7.27 -7.96 -8.15
N ARG A 54 8.07 -7.04 -8.70
CA ARG A 54 9.54 -6.95 -8.51
C ARG A 54 9.92 -5.92 -7.45
N SER A 55 8.95 -5.53 -6.61
CA SER A 55 9.06 -4.43 -5.66
C SER A 55 9.33 -3.06 -6.31
N GLU A 56 8.92 -2.86 -7.56
CA GLU A 56 8.89 -1.54 -8.19
C GLU A 56 7.69 -0.71 -7.72
N ILE A 57 7.84 0.61 -7.72
CA ILE A 57 6.76 1.56 -7.41
C ILE A 57 6.02 1.89 -8.71
N LEU A 58 4.77 1.44 -8.83
CA LEU A 58 3.91 1.66 -10.01
C LEU A 58 3.13 2.97 -9.95
N ASP A 59 2.72 3.37 -8.75
CA ASP A 59 2.04 4.63 -8.47
C ASP A 59 2.39 5.10 -7.05
N ILE A 60 2.37 6.41 -6.85
CA ILE A 60 2.65 7.02 -5.55
C ILE A 60 1.81 8.28 -5.33
N VAL A 61 1.23 8.40 -4.14
CA VAL A 61 0.48 9.58 -3.68
C VAL A 61 1.12 10.15 -2.42
N ILE A 62 1.71 11.34 -2.53
CA ILE A 62 2.58 11.96 -1.50
C ILE A 62 2.01 13.23 -0.84
N ARG A 63 0.72 13.53 -1.04
CA ARG A 63 0.13 14.83 -0.67
C ARG A 63 -0.68 14.83 0.63
N TRP A 64 -0.72 13.71 1.35
CA TRP A 64 -1.64 13.55 2.46
C TRP A 64 -0.95 13.70 3.82
N PRO A 65 -1.60 14.39 4.78
CA PRO A 65 -1.07 14.53 6.12
C PRO A 65 -1.21 13.22 6.90
N GLY A 66 -0.44 13.07 7.98
CA GLY A 66 -0.36 11.85 8.76
C GLY A 66 -1.67 11.33 9.37
N SER A 67 -2.68 12.17 9.55
CA SER A 67 -4.00 11.73 10.04
C SER A 67 -4.90 11.13 8.96
N ALA A 68 -4.52 11.24 7.68
CA ALA A 68 -5.35 10.78 6.58
C ALA A 68 -5.41 9.24 6.52
N HIS A 69 -6.62 8.70 6.47
CA HIS A 69 -6.86 7.27 6.26
C HIS A 69 -6.53 6.82 4.84
N ASP A 70 -5.92 5.64 4.71
CA ASP A 70 -5.51 5.06 3.42
C ASP A 70 -6.65 4.93 2.41
N SER A 71 -7.85 4.54 2.87
CA SER A 71 -9.06 4.54 2.04
C SER A 71 -9.37 5.91 1.42
N ARG A 72 -9.20 7.00 2.18
CA ARG A 72 -9.45 8.36 1.68
C ARG A 72 -8.42 8.77 0.63
N ILE A 73 -7.16 8.40 0.86
CA ILE A 73 -6.06 8.64 -0.08
C ILE A 73 -6.36 7.92 -1.40
N PHE A 74 -6.74 6.64 -1.33
CA PHE A 74 -7.08 5.84 -2.51
C PHE A 74 -8.25 6.42 -3.28
N ASN A 75 -9.35 6.75 -2.60
CA ASN A 75 -10.54 7.30 -3.27
C ASN A 75 -10.27 8.63 -3.99
N SER A 76 -9.23 9.35 -3.57
CA SER A 76 -8.81 10.61 -4.19
C SER A 76 -7.66 10.43 -5.20
N SER A 77 -7.23 9.21 -5.48
CA SER A 77 -6.07 8.89 -6.33
C SER A 77 -6.44 8.78 -7.81
N SER A 78 -5.47 9.04 -8.68
CA SER A 78 -5.62 8.82 -10.14
C SER A 78 -5.85 7.34 -10.46
N VAL A 79 -5.24 6.43 -9.71
CA VAL A 79 -5.39 4.99 -9.87
C VAL A 79 -6.82 4.54 -9.61
N CYS A 80 -7.50 5.08 -8.59
CA CYS A 80 -8.91 4.79 -8.34
C CYS A 80 -9.80 5.28 -9.49
N MET A 81 -9.58 6.50 -10.00
CA MET A 81 -10.32 7.01 -11.16
C MET A 81 -10.14 6.12 -12.40
N ARG A 82 -8.91 5.69 -12.68
CA ARG A 82 -8.59 4.80 -13.81
C ARG A 82 -9.22 3.41 -13.67
N LEU A 83 -9.28 2.87 -12.44
CA LEU A 83 -9.98 1.62 -12.15
C LEU A 83 -11.47 1.73 -12.44
N GLN A 84 -12.11 2.82 -11.99
CA GLN A 84 -13.54 3.07 -12.18
C GLN A 84 -13.90 3.28 -13.66
N ARG A 85 -13.02 3.93 -14.44
CA ARG A 85 -13.18 4.11 -15.90
C ARG A 85 -12.93 2.85 -16.71
N GLY A 86 -12.28 1.83 -16.13
CA GLY A 86 -11.91 0.60 -16.83
C GLY A 86 -10.55 0.65 -17.53
N ASP A 87 -9.80 1.74 -17.40
CA ASP A 87 -8.46 1.92 -17.99
C ASP A 87 -7.41 0.98 -17.38
N LEU A 88 -7.68 0.47 -16.18
CA LEU A 88 -6.83 -0.49 -15.46
C LEU A 88 -7.61 -1.79 -15.20
N PRO A 89 -7.67 -2.71 -16.16
CA PRO A 89 -8.40 -3.97 -15.98
C PRO A 89 -7.64 -4.89 -15.01
N GLY A 90 -8.10 -4.98 -13.77
CA GLY A 90 -7.55 -5.87 -12.75
C GLY A 90 -8.01 -5.51 -11.34
N ILE A 91 -7.32 -6.10 -10.36
CA ILE A 91 -7.55 -5.86 -8.93
C ILE A 91 -6.25 -5.45 -8.22
N PHE A 92 -6.39 -4.64 -7.18
CA PHE A 92 -5.36 -4.38 -6.19
C PHE A 92 -5.59 -5.21 -4.94
N LEU A 93 -4.50 -5.57 -4.27
CA LEU A 93 -4.54 -6.17 -2.93
C LEU A 93 -4.17 -5.10 -1.90
N GLY A 94 -5.06 -4.84 -0.95
CA GLY A 94 -4.86 -3.89 0.15
C GLY A 94 -4.90 -4.58 1.52
N ASP A 95 -4.52 -3.86 2.56
CA ASP A 95 -4.74 -4.27 3.94
C ASP A 95 -6.19 -4.00 4.39
N SER A 96 -6.50 -4.20 5.67
CA SER A 96 -7.84 -3.92 6.20
C SER A 96 -8.19 -2.43 6.32
N ALA A 97 -7.23 -1.51 6.17
CA ALA A 97 -7.46 -0.07 6.16
C ALA A 97 -8.13 0.42 4.87
N TYR A 98 -8.19 -0.43 3.84
CA TYR A 98 -8.90 -0.19 2.59
C TYR A 98 -10.33 -0.73 2.64
N ALA A 99 -11.25 0.01 2.05
CA ALA A 99 -12.60 -0.50 1.80
C ALA A 99 -12.53 -1.68 0.81
N GLN A 100 -13.19 -2.79 1.16
CA GLN A 100 -13.38 -3.91 0.27
C GLN A 100 -14.27 -3.49 -0.92
N THR A 101 -13.76 -3.63 -2.14
CA THR A 101 -14.48 -3.25 -3.38
C THR A 101 -14.18 -4.23 -4.51
N ARG A 102 -14.88 -4.11 -5.64
CA ARG A 102 -14.57 -4.90 -6.85
C ARG A 102 -13.15 -4.70 -7.38
N HIS A 103 -12.47 -3.62 -7.00
CA HIS A 103 -11.15 -3.25 -7.49
C HIS A 103 -10.05 -3.40 -6.44
N VAL A 104 -10.39 -3.41 -5.15
CA VAL A 104 -9.44 -3.54 -4.03
C VAL A 104 -9.92 -4.66 -3.13
N LEU A 105 -9.18 -5.77 -3.13
CA LEU A 105 -9.47 -6.95 -2.31
C LEU A 105 -8.62 -6.94 -1.04
N THR A 106 -9.29 -7.01 0.10
CA THR A 106 -8.70 -7.01 1.44
C THR A 106 -8.84 -8.38 2.12
N PRO A 107 -8.00 -8.71 3.11
CA PRO A 107 -8.14 -9.97 3.85
C PRO A 107 -9.47 -10.04 4.61
N LEU A 108 -9.95 -11.27 4.84
CA LEU A 108 -11.04 -11.54 5.77
C LEU A 108 -10.51 -11.48 7.20
N LEU A 109 -11.26 -10.80 8.08
CA LEU A 109 -10.92 -10.72 9.51
C LEU A 109 -11.03 -12.09 10.20
N ASN A 110 -12.06 -12.87 9.84
CA ASN A 110 -12.37 -14.16 10.46
C ASN A 110 -12.68 -15.21 9.37
N PRO A 111 -11.68 -15.76 8.68
CA PRO A 111 -11.88 -16.85 7.72
C PRO A 111 -12.32 -18.13 8.46
N ARG A 112 -13.40 -18.78 8.02
CA ARG A 112 -13.98 -19.97 8.64
C ARG A 112 -13.93 -21.21 7.75
N THR A 113 -13.99 -21.02 6.43
CA THR A 113 -14.03 -22.11 5.45
C THR A 113 -12.66 -22.34 4.81
N ARG A 114 -12.43 -23.53 4.23
CA ARG A 114 -11.19 -23.83 3.50
C ARG A 114 -10.93 -22.83 2.35
N PRO A 115 -11.93 -22.43 1.53
CA PRO A 115 -11.73 -21.42 0.49
C PRO A 115 -11.34 -20.04 1.04
N GLU A 116 -11.95 -19.61 2.14
CA GLU A 116 -11.60 -18.35 2.80
C GLU A 116 -10.16 -18.36 3.34
N ASN A 117 -9.72 -19.48 3.92
CA ASN A 117 -8.35 -19.65 4.41
C ASN A 117 -7.33 -19.63 3.26
N ARG A 118 -7.63 -20.29 2.14
CA ARG A 118 -6.81 -20.25 0.92
C ARG A 118 -6.73 -18.83 0.35
N TYR A 119 -7.87 -18.16 0.25
CA TYR A 119 -7.95 -16.76 -0.17
C TYR A 119 -7.07 -15.88 0.71
N ASN A 120 -7.23 -15.92 2.04
CA ASN A 120 -6.44 -15.10 2.95
C ASN A 120 -4.95 -15.39 2.84
N SER A 121 -4.56 -16.67 2.80
CA SER A 121 -3.16 -17.08 2.66
C SER A 121 -2.54 -16.53 1.37
N SER A 122 -3.25 -16.66 0.25
CA SER A 122 -2.83 -16.15 -1.06
C SER A 122 -2.78 -14.61 -1.08
N GLN A 123 -3.80 -13.96 -0.51
CA GLN A 123 -3.93 -12.50 -0.45
C GLN A 123 -2.79 -11.89 0.35
N ILE A 124 -2.57 -12.37 1.57
CA ILE A 124 -1.55 -11.87 2.49
C ILE A 124 -0.16 -12.08 1.90
N SER A 125 0.15 -13.30 1.42
CA SER A 125 1.46 -13.60 0.82
C SER A 125 1.74 -12.76 -0.42
N THR A 126 0.74 -12.52 -1.28
CA THR A 126 0.91 -11.66 -2.46
C THR A 126 1.04 -10.19 -2.06
N ARG A 127 0.22 -9.71 -1.12
CA ARG A 127 0.24 -8.33 -0.64
C ARG A 127 1.58 -7.96 0.01
N ASN A 128 2.26 -8.89 0.67
CA ASN A 128 3.57 -8.67 1.32
C ASN A 128 4.64 -8.05 0.41
N VAL A 129 4.47 -8.10 -0.92
CA VAL A 129 5.30 -7.34 -1.86
C VAL A 129 5.34 -5.84 -1.57
N VAL A 130 4.23 -5.22 -1.16
CA VAL A 130 4.19 -3.78 -0.86
C VAL A 130 4.98 -3.44 0.40
N GLU A 131 4.89 -4.28 1.44
CA GLU A 131 5.68 -4.11 2.66
C GLU A 131 7.17 -4.32 2.40
N ARG A 132 7.52 -5.33 1.59
CA ARG A 132 8.89 -5.55 1.14
C ARG A 132 9.40 -4.34 0.35
N THR A 133 8.56 -3.76 -0.51
CA THR A 133 8.88 -2.56 -1.27
C THR A 133 9.20 -1.40 -0.33
N PHE A 134 8.42 -1.19 0.73
CA PHE A 134 8.72 -0.19 1.76
C PHE A 134 10.04 -0.46 2.48
N GLY A 135 10.30 -1.71 2.88
CA GLY A 135 11.55 -2.08 3.53
C GLY A 135 12.77 -1.76 2.66
N ILE A 136 12.74 -2.18 1.39
CA ILE A 136 13.82 -1.91 0.42
C ILE A 136 13.97 -0.41 0.17
N TRP A 137 12.85 0.28 -0.12
CA TRP A 137 12.86 1.70 -0.47
C TRP A 137 13.39 2.57 0.68
N LYS A 138 12.93 2.32 1.91
CA LYS A 138 13.36 3.07 3.10
C LYS A 138 14.78 2.71 3.56
N SER A 139 15.21 1.47 3.36
CA SER A 139 16.60 1.06 3.61
C SER A 139 17.56 1.74 2.64
N ARG A 140 17.22 1.76 1.34
CA ARG A 140 17.99 2.43 0.28
C ARG A 140 18.05 3.95 0.48
N PHE A 141 16.94 4.58 0.88
CA PHE A 141 16.85 6.02 1.09
C PHE A 141 16.54 6.33 2.55
N ARG A 142 17.55 6.24 3.41
CA ARG A 142 17.43 6.50 4.86
C ARG A 142 16.88 7.88 5.21
N CYS A 143 16.98 8.86 4.30
CA CYS A 143 16.32 10.16 4.46
C CYS A 143 14.79 10.06 4.64
N LEU A 144 14.17 8.94 4.27
CA LEU A 144 12.75 8.62 4.45
C LEU A 144 12.41 8.07 5.84
N THR A 145 13.40 7.58 6.60
CA THR A 145 13.19 6.98 7.93
C THR A 145 13.44 7.95 9.07
N HIS A 146 14.23 8.98 8.82
CA HIS A 146 14.56 10.00 9.81
C HIS A 146 13.65 11.21 9.67
N LYS A 147 13.46 11.94 10.77
CA LYS A 147 12.70 13.19 10.78
C LYS A 147 13.31 14.17 9.77
N SER A 148 12.57 14.44 8.70
CA SER A 148 12.98 15.44 7.71
C SER A 148 13.19 16.79 8.38
N GLN A 149 14.34 17.41 8.10
CA GLN A 149 14.65 18.78 8.53
C GLN A 149 14.12 19.83 7.55
N TYR A 150 13.60 19.38 6.42
CA TYR A 150 13.10 20.24 5.35
C TYR A 150 11.62 20.56 5.55
N ASN A 151 11.15 21.63 4.88
CA ASN A 151 9.72 21.91 4.80
C ASN A 151 8.96 20.80 4.03
N ILE A 152 7.63 20.79 4.13
CA ILE A 152 6.77 19.76 3.52
C ILE A 152 6.96 19.70 1.99
N ARG A 153 7.11 20.86 1.32
CA ARG A 153 7.29 20.94 -0.13
C ARG A 153 8.61 20.29 -0.58
N SER A 154 9.70 20.52 0.15
CA SER A 154 10.99 19.88 -0.13
C SER A 154 10.96 18.39 0.22
N THR A 155 10.30 18.03 1.33
CA THR A 155 10.15 16.63 1.75
C THR A 155 9.38 15.81 0.70
N THR A 156 8.28 16.34 0.16
CA THR A 156 7.51 15.67 -0.92
C THR A 156 8.35 15.48 -2.19
N ARG A 157 9.18 16.46 -2.57
CA ARG A 157 10.12 16.30 -3.69
C ARG A 157 11.16 15.21 -3.44
N ILE A 158 11.71 15.13 -2.22
CA ILE A 158 12.65 14.07 -1.83
C ILE A 158 11.98 12.70 -1.92
N ILE A 159 10.76 12.57 -1.42
CA ILE A 159 9.97 11.32 -1.52
C ILE A 159 9.79 10.94 -2.99
N ALA A 160 9.31 11.85 -3.84
CA ALA A 160 9.12 11.60 -5.27
C ALA A 160 10.43 11.19 -5.97
N ALA A 161 11.50 11.95 -5.76
CA ALA A 161 12.82 11.66 -6.35
C ALA A 161 13.34 10.28 -5.91
N SER A 162 13.22 9.95 -4.63
CA SER A 162 13.65 8.64 -4.11
C SER A 162 12.86 7.47 -4.71
N ALA A 163 11.56 7.64 -5.00
CA ALA A 163 10.75 6.62 -5.64
C ALA A 163 11.18 6.37 -7.10
N VAL A 164 11.50 7.45 -7.83
CA VAL A 164 12.06 7.35 -9.20
C VAL A 164 13.41 6.64 -9.17
N LEU A 165 14.31 7.06 -8.28
CA LEU A 165 15.64 6.47 -8.15
C LEU A 165 15.58 4.99 -7.70
N HIS A 166 14.63 4.63 -6.84
CA HIS A 166 14.36 3.24 -6.47
C HIS A 166 14.02 2.37 -7.69
N ASN A 167 13.12 2.84 -8.55
CA ASN A 167 12.77 2.13 -9.78
C ASN A 167 13.96 2.04 -10.76
N MET A 168 14.77 3.10 -10.87
CA MET A 168 16.00 3.06 -11.69
C MET A 168 16.97 1.99 -11.18
N ALA A 169 17.15 1.87 -9.86
CA ALA A 169 18.00 0.86 -9.26
C ALA A 169 17.48 -0.57 -9.53
N ILE A 170 16.16 -0.80 -9.41
CA ILE A 170 15.55 -2.09 -9.76
C ILE A 170 15.80 -2.44 -11.23
N ASN A 171 15.62 -1.47 -12.13
CA ASN A 171 15.83 -1.70 -13.57
C ASN A 171 17.29 -1.97 -13.92
N ARG A 172 18.24 -1.50 -13.09
CA ARG A 172 19.67 -1.78 -13.22
C ARG A 172 20.10 -3.09 -12.57
N GLY A 173 19.18 -3.81 -11.91
CA GLY A 173 19.50 -5.04 -11.20
C GLY A 173 20.37 -4.84 -9.96
N GLU A 174 20.37 -3.63 -9.37
CA GLU A 174 21.16 -3.35 -8.18
C GLU A 174 20.70 -4.22 -7.00
N GLN A 175 21.63 -5.01 -6.47
CA GLN A 175 21.35 -5.83 -5.30
C GLN A 175 21.04 -4.93 -4.09
N HIS A 176 19.96 -5.25 -3.38
CA HIS A 176 19.65 -4.59 -2.12
C HIS A 176 20.09 -5.49 -0.97
N ILE A 177 21.04 -5.01 -0.17
CA ILE A 177 21.46 -5.68 1.07
C ILE A 177 20.42 -5.33 2.15
N PRO A 178 19.65 -6.30 2.68
CA PRO A 178 18.65 -6.01 3.69
C PRO A 178 19.32 -5.58 5.00
N HIS A 179 19.06 -4.35 5.45
CA HIS A 179 19.18 -4.02 6.87
C HIS A 179 17.84 -4.32 7.54
N GLN A 180 17.87 -5.10 8.63
CA GLN A 180 16.68 -5.36 9.44
C GLN A 180 16.11 -4.02 9.94
N MET A 181 14.93 -3.65 9.42
CA MET A 181 14.13 -2.57 9.97
C MET A 181 13.03 -3.19 10.82
N ALA A 182 12.90 -2.76 12.07
CA ALA A 182 11.77 -3.11 12.91
C ALA A 182 10.51 -2.47 12.31
N ASN A 183 9.70 -3.28 11.61
CA ASN A 183 8.36 -2.88 11.22
C ASN A 183 7.48 -2.90 12.47
N ASN A 184 7.38 -1.77 13.15
CA ASN A 184 6.32 -1.57 14.15
C ASN A 184 4.99 -1.43 13.39
N VAL A 185 4.38 -2.55 13.00
CA VAL A 185 3.02 -2.59 12.45
C VAL A 185 2.07 -2.25 13.58
N VAL A 186 1.50 -1.05 13.55
CA VAL A 186 0.34 -0.74 14.39
C VAL A 186 -0.86 -1.05 13.53
N PRO A 187 -1.83 -1.87 14.00
CA PRO A 187 -3.02 -2.17 13.23
C PRO A 187 -3.70 -0.87 12.83
N ASN A 188 -3.86 -0.64 11.53
CA ASN A 188 -4.74 0.41 11.06
C ASN A 188 -6.18 0.01 11.40
N PRO A 189 -7.02 0.95 11.88
CA PRO A 189 -8.42 0.65 12.10
C PRO A 189 -9.05 0.18 10.78
N PRO A 190 -9.87 -0.88 10.80
CA PRO A 190 -10.46 -1.41 9.59
C PRO A 190 -11.36 -0.36 8.94
N ALA A 191 -11.39 -0.34 7.61
CA ALA A 191 -12.33 0.49 6.89
C ALA A 191 -13.79 0.11 7.23
N PRO A 192 -14.74 1.06 7.20
CA PRO A 192 -16.15 0.76 7.38
C PRO A 192 -16.65 -0.36 6.45
N VAL A 193 -17.59 -1.17 6.95
CA VAL A 193 -18.14 -2.30 6.20
C VAL A 193 -18.86 -1.82 4.95
N HIS A 194 -18.47 -2.34 3.79
CA HIS A 194 -19.13 -2.07 2.52
C HIS A 194 -19.82 -3.35 2.00
N MET A 195 -21.14 -3.44 2.22
CA MET A 195 -21.96 -4.64 1.92
C MET A 195 -21.83 -5.15 0.47
N PRO A 196 -21.91 -4.29 -0.58
CA PRO A 196 -21.72 -4.75 -1.97
C PRO A 196 -20.33 -5.33 -2.22
N GLY A 197 -19.28 -4.70 -1.67
CA GLY A 197 -17.90 -5.16 -1.82
C GLY A 197 -17.67 -6.52 -1.17
N ASN A 198 -18.28 -6.78 -0.01
CA ASN A 198 -18.16 -8.06 0.67
C ASN A 198 -18.79 -9.21 -0.12
N ALA A 199 -19.96 -9.00 -0.73
CA ALA A 199 -20.59 -9.98 -1.60
C ALA A 199 -19.72 -10.30 -2.83
N ILE A 200 -19.08 -9.28 -3.41
CA ILE A 200 -18.16 -9.44 -4.54
C ILE A 200 -16.93 -10.26 -4.13
N ARG A 201 -16.33 -9.98 -2.97
CA ARG A 201 -15.24 -10.81 -2.44
C ARG A 201 -15.70 -12.25 -2.21
N ALA A 202 -16.86 -12.48 -1.61
CA ALA A 202 -17.36 -13.83 -1.36
C ALA A 202 -17.54 -14.61 -2.66
N ALA A 203 -18.14 -14.00 -3.68
CA ALA A 203 -18.26 -14.60 -5.02
C ALA A 203 -16.89 -14.88 -5.66
N PHE A 204 -15.93 -13.96 -5.51
CA PHE A 204 -14.56 -14.14 -5.99
C PHE A 204 -13.85 -15.32 -5.30
N ILE A 205 -14.03 -15.47 -3.98
CA ILE A 205 -13.48 -16.58 -3.20
C ILE A 205 -14.03 -17.91 -3.72
N MET A 206 -15.35 -18.03 -3.86
CA MET A 206 -15.96 -19.27 -4.35
C MET A 206 -15.53 -19.59 -5.79
N ARG A 207 -15.33 -18.58 -6.63
CA ARG A 207 -14.90 -18.79 -8.02
C ARG A 207 -13.45 -19.26 -8.15
N HIS A 208 -12.56 -18.82 -7.27
CA HIS A 208 -11.11 -18.97 -7.48
C HIS A 208 -10.38 -19.78 -6.39
N PHE A 209 -11.01 -20.05 -5.26
CA PHE A 209 -10.38 -20.70 -4.11
C PHE A 209 -11.21 -21.88 -3.55
N ALA A 210 -12.30 -22.26 -4.22
CA ALA A 210 -13.14 -23.39 -3.80
C ALA A 210 -12.41 -24.74 -3.90
N ASP A 211 -11.59 -24.93 -4.93
CA ASP A 211 -10.93 -26.20 -5.26
C ASP A 211 -9.59 -26.41 -4.55
#